data_AF-A0A402AQM8-F1
#
_entry.id   AF-A0A402AQM8-F1
#
_cell.length_a   1.000
_cell.length_b   1.000
_cell.length_c   1.000
_cell.angle_alpha   90.00
_cell.angle_beta   90.00
_cell.angle_gamma   90.00
#
_symmetry.space_group_name_H-M   'P 1'
#
loop_
_entity.id
_entity.type
_entity.pdbx_description
1 polymer ?
#
loop_
_entity_poly.entity_id
_entity_poly.type
_entity_poly.pdbx_seq_one_letter_code
_entity_poly.pdbx_strand_id
1 'polypeptide(L)'
;MLVVDATNVSDRFVILSISVVLRSCAIPVAWHIVPAGVKGEHKSHWLHLLESLRGSVPAQWEVLVMADRGLYARWLYQKIVACGWHPFLRIRSGSKARPASSHRVGDFREIKTLVPSAGTQWSGT
;
A
#
# COMPACT_ATOMS: atom_id res chain seq x y z
N MET A 1 -12.29 4.19 4.49
CA MET A 1 -11.02 4.07 3.74
C MET A 1 -9.86 4.30 4.68
N LEU A 2 -8.80 3.49 4.58
CA LEU A 2 -7.54 3.69 5.28
C LEU A 2 -6.47 4.18 4.30
N VAL A 3 -5.57 5.03 4.78
CA VAL A 3 -4.36 5.45 4.06
C VAL A 3 -3.15 5.08 4.89
N VAL A 4 -2.15 4.49 4.25
CA VAL A 4 -0.85 4.16 4.81
C VAL A 4 0.17 5.15 4.27
N ASP A 5 0.82 5.91 5.14
CA ASP A 5 1.77 6.95 4.74
C ASP A 5 3.03 7.01 5.62
N ALA A 6 4.16 7.34 5.00
CA ALA A 6 5.42 7.61 5.66
C ALA A 6 5.79 9.09 5.49
N THR A 7 5.62 9.88 6.55
CA THR A 7 5.91 11.32 6.52
C THR A 7 7.26 11.60 7.17
N ASN A 8 8.18 12.26 6.45
CA ASN A 8 9.43 12.77 7.05
C ASN A 8 9.14 14.04 7.84
N VAL A 9 9.60 14.10 9.09
CA VAL A 9 9.60 15.29 9.93
C VAL A 9 11.04 15.80 10.00
N SER A 10 11.36 16.72 9.10
CA SER A 10 12.73 17.22 8.90
C SER A 10 13.70 16.05 8.64
N ASP A 11 14.94 16.18 9.08
CA ASP A 11 15.98 15.14 9.06
C ASP A 11 16.03 14.32 10.37
N ARG A 12 14.98 14.43 11.20
CA ARG A 12 14.97 13.86 12.55
C ARG A 12 14.21 12.54 12.63
N PHE A 13 12.98 12.51 12.13
CA PHE A 13 12.11 11.35 12.27
C PHE A 13 11.29 11.07 11.01
N VAL A 14 10.85 9.82 10.86
CA VAL A 14 9.81 9.41 9.93
C VAL A 14 8.63 8.87 10.72
N ILE A 15 7.44 9.41 10.45
CA ILE A 15 6.19 8.92 11.03
C ILE A 15 5.58 7.94 10.04
N LEU A 16 5.48 6.67 10.44
CA LEU A 16 4.70 5.65 9.75
C LEU A 16 3.28 5.72 10.30
N SER A 17 2.29 6.03 9.47
CA SER A 17 0.91 6.22 9.92
C SER A 17 -0.10 5.39 9.12
N ILE A 18 -1.15 4.96 9.82
CA ILE A 18 -2.38 4.46 9.22
C ILE A 18 -3.50 5.40 9.67
N SER A 19 -4.19 5.99 8.70
CA SER A 19 -5.21 7.01 8.94
C SER A 19 -6.54 6.61 8.34
N VAL A 20 -7.64 6.87 9.06
CA VAL A 20 -9.00 6.82 8.49
C VAL A 20 -9.24 8.11 7.73
N VAL A 21 -9.69 8.02 6.49
CA VAL A 21 -10.08 9.20 5.71
C VAL A 21 -11.58 9.44 5.84
N LEU A 22 -11.94 10.60 6.36
CA LEU A 22 -13.32 11.06 6.53
C LEU A 22 -13.42 12.51 6.05
N ARG A 23 -14.28 12.77 5.06
CA ARG A 23 -14.61 14.12 4.55
C ARG A 23 -13.38 15.03 4.37
N SER A 24 -12.45 14.62 3.50
CA SER A 24 -11.21 15.35 3.18
C SER A 24 -10.19 15.47 4.32
N CYS A 25 -10.39 14.78 5.44
CA CYS A 25 -9.45 14.73 6.56
C CYS A 25 -8.91 13.31 6.73
N ALA A 26 -7.60 13.18 6.96
CA ALA A 26 -6.97 11.93 7.36
C ALA A 26 -6.72 11.97 8.87
N ILE A 27 -7.43 11.13 9.63
CA ILE A 27 -7.32 11.03 11.08
C ILE A 27 -6.43 9.82 11.40
N PRO A 28 -5.24 10.01 11.98
CA PRO A 28 -4.36 8.91 12.34
C PRO A 28 -5.03 8.02 13.40
N VAL A 29 -5.04 6.72 13.16
CA VAL A 29 -5.59 5.71 14.09
C VAL A 29 -4.54 4.74 14.60
N ALA A 30 -3.39 4.65 13.91
CA ALA A 30 -2.21 3.96 14.38
C ALA A 30 -0.96 4.63 13.80
N TRP A 31 0.12 4.72 14.57
CA TRP A 31 1.39 5.27 14.09
C TRP A 31 2.60 4.68 14.82
N HIS A 32 3.75 4.75 14.16
CA HIS A 32 5.05 4.42 14.72
C HIS A 32 6.08 5.45 14.25
N ILE A 33 6.97 5.89 15.15
CA ILE A 33 7.98 6.90 14.85
C ILE A 33 9.34 6.20 14.78
N VAL A 34 10.06 6.40 13.68
CA VAL A 34 11.44 5.91 13.51
C VAL A 34 12.41 7.08 13.30
N PRO A 35 13.70 6.95 13.64
CA PRO A 35 14.70 7.95 13.29
C PRO A 35 14.82 8.11 11.78
N ALA A 36 15.02 9.34 11.30
CA ALA A 36 15.26 9.61 9.89
C ALA A 36 16.68 9.17 9.47
N GLY A 37 16.87 8.93 8.17
CA GLY A 37 18.17 8.54 7.60
C GLY A 37 18.64 7.13 7.94
N VAL A 38 17.99 6.42 8.86
CA VAL A 38 18.30 5.02 9.16
C VAL A 38 17.72 4.13 8.07
N LYS A 39 18.61 3.47 7.31
CA LYS A 39 18.22 2.33 6.47
C LYS A 39 17.78 1.19 7.39
N GLY A 40 16.49 1.12 7.67
CA GLY A 40 15.91 0.17 8.62
C GLY A 40 14.67 -0.53 8.07
N GLU A 41 14.33 -1.65 8.70
CA GLU A 41 13.28 -2.57 8.27
C GLU A 41 11.88 -2.00 8.59
N HIS A 42 11.41 -1.00 7.83
CA HIS A 42 10.06 -0.45 7.95
C HIS A 42 8.97 -1.54 7.89
N LYS A 43 9.28 -2.68 7.28
CA LYS A 43 8.40 -3.85 7.17
C LYS A 43 7.82 -4.28 8.51
N SER A 44 8.65 -4.52 9.54
CA SER A 44 8.16 -5.05 10.83
C SER A 44 7.18 -4.07 11.49
N HIS A 45 7.50 -2.78 11.46
CA HIS A 45 6.62 -1.72 11.95
C HIS A 45 5.28 -1.69 11.21
N TRP A 46 5.30 -1.78 9.86
CA TRP A 46 4.07 -1.84 9.08
C TRP A 46 3.21 -3.07 9.38
N LEU A 47 3.85 -4.23 9.52
CA LEU A 47 3.15 -5.47 9.86
C LEU A 47 2.50 -5.38 11.25
N HIS A 48 3.17 -4.76 12.22
CA HIS A 48 2.62 -4.52 13.55
C HIS A 48 1.45 -3.53 13.53
N LEU A 49 1.58 -2.40 12.83
CA LEU A 49 0.50 -1.39 12.74
C LEU A 49 -0.77 -1.96 12.07
N LEU A 50 -0.60 -2.80 11.03
CA LEU A 50 -1.75 -3.45 10.39
C LEU A 50 -2.39 -4.51 11.28
N GLU A 51 -1.59 -5.27 12.04
CA GLU A 51 -2.12 -6.26 12.98
C GLU A 51 -2.83 -5.60 14.16
N SER A 52 -2.33 -4.48 14.68
CA SER A 52 -2.93 -3.80 15.83
C SER A 52 -4.35 -3.26 15.54
N LEU A 53 -4.67 -3.06 14.26
CA LEU A 53 -5.99 -2.60 13.80
C LEU A 53 -6.91 -3.76 13.37
N ARG A 54 -6.44 -5.01 13.46
CA ARG A 54 -7.22 -6.18 13.07
C ARG A 54 -8.40 -6.36 14.00
N GLY A 55 -9.59 -6.54 13.43
CA GLY A 55 -10.83 -6.65 14.21
C GLY A 55 -11.37 -5.31 14.75
N SER A 56 -10.67 -4.19 14.55
CA SER A 56 -11.15 -2.86 14.96
C SER A 56 -12.25 -2.31 14.03
N VAL A 57 -12.43 -2.90 12.85
CA VAL A 57 -13.47 -2.52 11.89
C VAL A 57 -14.56 -3.59 11.87
N PRO A 58 -15.86 -3.21 11.89
CA PRO A 58 -16.95 -4.18 11.78
C PRO A 58 -16.81 -5.07 10.53
N ALA A 59 -17.09 -6.37 10.68
CA ALA A 59 -16.87 -7.37 9.62
C ALA A 59 -17.70 -7.12 8.36
N GLN A 60 -18.82 -6.39 8.48
CA GLN A 60 -19.69 -6.01 7.38
C GLN A 60 -19.18 -4.81 6.56
N TRP A 61 -18.07 -4.18 6.96
CA TRP A 61 -17.52 -3.03 6.23
C TRP A 61 -16.42 -3.46 5.28
N GLU A 62 -16.48 -2.95 4.05
CA GLU A 62 -15.38 -3.06 3.10
C GLU A 62 -14.34 -1.96 3.37
N VAL A 63 -13.11 -2.38 3.63
CA VAL A 63 -12.01 -1.45 3.91
C VAL A 63 -11.06 -1.40 2.72
N LEU A 64 -11.07 -0.27 2.02
CA LEU A 64 -10.03 0.06 1.04
C LEU A 64 -8.81 0.63 1.75
N VAL A 65 -7.62 0.08 1.49
CA VAL A 65 -6.33 0.54 2.04
C VAL A 65 -5.48 1.11 0.91
N MET A 66 -5.27 2.43 0.93
CA MET A 66 -4.47 3.13 -0.06
C MET A 66 -3.04 3.34 0.41
N ALA A 67 -2.08 3.19 -0.49
CA ALA A 67 -0.71 3.62 -0.27
C ALA A 67 -0.08 4.17 -1.54
N ASP A 68 0.94 5.00 -1.36
CA ASP A 68 1.67 5.64 -2.43
C ASP A 68 2.74 4.70 -3.06
N ARG A 69 3.44 5.17 -4.11
CA ARG A 69 4.42 4.37 -4.88
C ARG A 69 5.73 4.11 -4.15
N GLY A 70 6.01 4.83 -3.06
CA GLY A 70 7.14 4.59 -2.18
C GLY A 70 6.90 3.41 -1.23
N LEU A 71 5.64 3.02 -1.02
CA LEU A 71 5.23 1.98 -0.07
C LEU A 71 4.75 0.69 -0.72
N TYR A 72 4.70 0.61 -2.05
CA TYR A 72 4.35 -0.63 -2.74
C TYR A 72 5.33 -1.76 -2.41
N ALA A 73 4.82 -2.83 -1.79
CA ALA A 73 5.55 -4.06 -1.56
C ALA A 73 4.61 -5.27 -1.51
N ARG A 74 5.07 -6.43 -2.01
CA ARG A 74 4.28 -7.68 -2.00
C ARG A 74 3.85 -8.09 -0.58
N TRP A 75 4.75 -7.97 0.40
CA TRP A 75 4.44 -8.32 1.78
C TRP A 75 3.37 -7.40 2.39
N LEU A 76 3.34 -6.12 1.98
CA LEU A 76 2.34 -5.16 2.45
C LEU A 76 0.96 -5.52 1.88
N TYR A 77 0.91 -5.80 0.57
CA TYR A 77 -0.28 -6.29 -0.10
C TYR A 77 -0.84 -7.54 0.60
N GLN A 78 0.00 -8.54 0.85
CA GLN A 78 -0.40 -9.79 1.49
C GLN A 78 -0.93 -9.56 2.91
N LYS A 79 -0.29 -8.67 3.68
CA LYS A 79 -0.73 -8.35 5.04
C LYS A 79 -2.09 -7.67 5.05
N ILE A 80 -2.32 -6.70 4.17
CA ILE A 80 -3.62 -6.01 4.03
C ILE A 80 -4.72 -7.04 3.73
N VAL A 81 -4.49 -7.94 2.78
CA VAL A 81 -5.43 -9.02 2.45
C VAL A 81 -5.67 -9.95 3.64
N ALA A 82 -4.62 -10.30 4.40
CA ALA A 82 -4.75 -11.13 5.59
C ALA A 82 -5.55 -10.47 6.73
N CYS A 83 -5.61 -9.13 6.77
CA CYS A 83 -6.50 -8.38 7.66
C CYS A 83 -7.96 -8.35 7.18
N GLY A 84 -8.27 -8.94 6.03
CA GLY A 84 -9.61 -8.91 5.42
C GLY A 84 -9.91 -7.62 4.67
N TRP A 85 -8.88 -6.86 4.27
CA TRP A 85 -9.04 -5.56 3.63
C TRP A 85 -8.57 -5.57 2.17
N HIS A 86 -8.99 -4.56 1.40
CA HIS A 86 -8.75 -4.45 -0.03
C HIS A 86 -7.58 -3.49 -0.31
N PRO A 87 -6.44 -3.97 -0.83
CA PRO A 87 -5.30 -3.10 -1.15
C PRO A 87 -5.51 -2.31 -2.44
N PHE A 88 -5.25 -1.00 -2.39
CA PHE A 88 -5.23 -0.08 -3.53
C PHE A 88 -3.92 0.71 -3.54
N LEU A 89 -2.85 0.06 -4.02
CA LEU A 89 -1.48 0.57 -3.90
C LEU A 89 -1.03 1.19 -5.21
N ARG A 90 -0.55 2.43 -5.16
CA ARG A 90 0.01 3.11 -6.34
C ARG A 90 1.34 2.45 -6.71
N ILE A 91 1.50 2.09 -7.98
CA ILE A 91 2.75 1.54 -8.53
C ILE A 91 3.50 2.60 -9.35
N ARG A 92 4.77 2.34 -9.67
CA ARG A 92 5.55 3.22 -10.56
C ARG A 92 5.27 2.86 -12.01
N SER A 93 5.37 3.83 -12.91
CA SER A 93 5.18 3.60 -14.35
C SER A 93 6.22 2.65 -14.96
N GLY A 94 7.39 2.49 -14.33
CA GLY A 94 8.40 1.49 -14.72
C GLY A 94 8.18 0.09 -14.14
N SER A 95 7.08 -0.15 -13.43
CA SER A 95 6.76 -1.47 -12.89
C SER A 95 6.34 -2.43 -14.02
N LYS A 96 6.55 -3.73 -13.79
CA LYS A 96 6.11 -4.80 -14.68
C LYS A 96 4.92 -5.53 -14.09
N ALA A 97 4.04 -6.03 -14.93
CA ALA A 97 2.93 -6.89 -14.56
C ALA A 97 2.97 -8.17 -15.38
N ARG A 98 2.48 -9.26 -14.79
CA ARG A 98 2.25 -10.52 -15.50
C ARG A 98 0.74 -10.64 -15.72
N PRO A 99 0.26 -10.62 -16.98
CA PRO A 99 -1.15 -10.85 -17.28
C PRO A 99 -1.61 -12.23 -16.78
N ALA A 100 -2.86 -12.37 -16.34
CA ALA A 100 -3.39 -13.65 -15.87
C ALA A 100 -3.47 -14.69 -17.00
N SER A 101 -3.65 -14.23 -18.24
CA SER A 101 -3.61 -15.06 -19.46
C SER A 101 -2.23 -15.66 -19.75
N SER A 102 -1.16 -15.23 -19.07
CA SER A 102 0.17 -15.80 -19.27
C SER A 102 0.46 -16.99 -18.36
N HIS A 103 0.49 -18.18 -18.97
CA HIS A 103 0.85 -19.44 -18.30
C HIS A 103 2.37 -19.62 -18.12
N ARG A 104 3.20 -18.75 -18.70
CA ARG A 104 4.66 -18.83 -18.55
C ARG A 104 5.12 -18.11 -17.29
N VAL A 105 5.87 -18.82 -16.45
CA VAL A 105 6.60 -18.22 -15.33
C VAL A 105 7.63 -17.24 -15.91
N GLY A 106 7.58 -15.97 -15.50
CA GLY A 106 8.54 -14.96 -15.93
C GLY A 106 8.10 -14.04 -17.08
N ASP A 107 6.90 -14.21 -17.67
CA ASP A 107 6.36 -13.30 -18.69
C ASP A 107 5.86 -11.97 -18.07
N PHE A 108 6.81 -11.16 -17.61
CA PHE A 108 6.55 -9.84 -17.06
C PHE A 108 6.65 -8.79 -18.16
N ARG A 109 5.54 -8.10 -18.40
CA ARG A 109 5.41 -7.01 -19.38
C ARG A 109 5.46 -5.67 -18.67
N GLU A 110 6.05 -4.66 -19.31
CA GLU A 110 6.02 -3.31 -18.78
C GLU A 110 4.57 -2.81 -18.72
N ILE A 111 4.17 -2.20 -17.61
CA ILE A 111 2.79 -1.72 -17.47
C ILE A 111 2.43 -0.67 -18.52
N LYS A 112 3.40 0.10 -19.02
CA LYS A 112 3.21 1.02 -20.15
C LYS A 112 2.70 0.34 -21.41
N THR A 113 3.00 -0.94 -21.62
CA THR A 113 2.46 -1.70 -22.76
C THR A 113 0.99 -2.11 -22.55
N LEU A 114 0.55 -2.22 -21.29
CA LEU A 114 -0.82 -2.57 -20.91
C LEU A 114 -1.72 -1.32 -20.77
N VAL A 115 -1.12 -0.17 -20.45
CA VAL A 115 -1.79 1.12 -20.24
C VAL A 115 -1.03 2.20 -21.04
N PRO A 116 -1.21 2.25 -22.37
CA PRO A 116 -0.33 3.00 -23.28
C PRO A 116 -0.51 4.53 -23.23
N SER A 117 -1.69 5.00 -22.84
CA SER A 117 -2.00 6.44 -22.78
C SER A 117 -2.82 6.81 -21.56
N ALA A 118 -2.71 8.06 -21.11
CA ALA A 118 -3.54 8.58 -20.03
C ALA A 118 -5.03 8.40 -20.38
N GLY A 119 -5.82 7.91 -19.42
CA GLY A 119 -7.23 7.58 -19.63
C GLY A 119 -7.49 6.11 -20.00
N THR A 120 -6.46 5.33 -20.34
CA THR A 120 -6.60 3.88 -20.50
C THR A 120 -6.49 3.16 -19.14
N GLN A 121 -7.14 2.00 -19.03
CA GLN A 121 -7.12 1.16 -17.85
C GLN A 121 -6.94 -0.30 -18.27
N TRP A 122 -6.21 -1.07 -17.47
CA TRP A 122 -6.04 -2.51 -17.66
C TRP A 122 -6.29 -3.23 -16.34
N SER A 123 -6.97 -4.38 -16.41
CA SER A 123 -7.27 -5.23 -15.27
C SER A 123 -7.09 -6.69 -15.65
N GLY A 124 -5.89 -7.23 -15.39
CA GLY A 124 -5.57 -8.65 -15.19
C GLY A 124 -5.87 -9.66 -16.30
N THR A 125 -6.76 -9.36 -17.23
CA THR A 125 -7.30 -10.19 -18.31
C THR A 125 -6.36 -10.18 -19.51
#